data_AF-A0A369TKJ8-F1
#
_entry.id   AF-A0A369TKJ8-F1
#
_cell.length_a   1.000
_cell.length_b   1.000
_cell.length_c   1.000
_cell.angle_alpha   90.00
_cell.angle_beta   90.00
_cell.angle_gamma   90.00
#
_symmetry.space_group_name_H-M   'P 1'
#
loop_
_entity.id
_entity.type
_entity.pdbx_description
1 polymer ?
#
loop_
_entity_poly.entity_id
_entity_poly.type
_entity_poly.pdbx_seq_one_letter_code
_entity_poly.pdbx_strand_id
1 'polypeptide(L)'
;MAIASSTSEWSAFEVPFWTEVVPRLSDGKIKVKLSSITELGVPGSQMIKLVRSGVYDVADTVASYAGEDIKVLDALDISGVSPTIEDIRETTAAFMPVIQKTLREKAGTEVLASWPTTGLVFWCQSEVTKLSDLQGKTVRVFNGVLADFVSGLGGSPVSMPFAEMARPCSAA
;
A
#
# COMPACT_ATOMS: atom_id res chain seq x y z
N MET A 1 -13.28 -5.31 -1.07
CA MET A 1 -12.63 -4.82 0.15
C MET A 1 -11.75 -3.65 -0.22
N ALA A 2 -11.69 -2.66 0.64
CA ALA A 2 -11.09 -1.37 0.32
C ALA A 2 -10.09 -0.94 1.41
N ILE A 3 -9.29 0.08 1.13
CA ILE A 3 -8.21 0.53 2.02
C ILE A 3 -8.77 1.11 3.34
N ALA A 4 -7.90 1.57 4.23
CA ALA A 4 -8.32 2.14 5.51
C ALA A 4 -9.30 3.32 5.31
N SER A 5 -10.44 3.30 6.02
CA SER A 5 -11.51 4.29 5.84
C SER A 5 -11.15 5.71 6.26
N SER A 6 -10.01 5.91 6.91
CA SER A 6 -9.48 7.20 7.33
C SER A 6 -8.72 7.96 6.24
N THR A 7 -8.53 7.36 5.06
CA THR A 7 -7.79 7.99 3.95
C THR A 7 -8.69 8.86 3.07
N SER A 8 -8.09 9.82 2.37
CA SER A 8 -8.80 10.57 1.32
C SER A 8 -9.22 9.66 0.18
N GLU A 9 -8.41 8.65 -0.13
CA GLU A 9 -8.60 7.65 -1.18
C GLU A 9 -9.94 6.91 -1.00
N TRP A 10 -10.22 6.48 0.24
CA TRP A 10 -11.48 5.83 0.60
C TRP A 10 -12.70 6.69 0.27
N SER A 11 -12.73 7.92 0.81
CA SER A 11 -13.92 8.77 0.76
C SER A 11 -14.11 9.48 -0.59
N ALA A 12 -13.03 9.88 -1.24
CA ALA A 12 -13.07 10.65 -2.48
C ALA A 12 -13.13 9.77 -3.74
N PHE A 13 -12.60 8.54 -3.71
CA PHE A 13 -12.48 7.69 -4.89
C PHE A 13 -13.11 6.31 -4.74
N GLU A 14 -12.72 5.52 -3.73
CA GLU A 14 -13.14 4.13 -3.64
C GLU A 14 -14.64 3.99 -3.39
N VAL A 15 -15.20 4.73 -2.42
CA VAL A 15 -16.65 4.69 -2.14
C VAL A 15 -17.46 5.08 -3.39
N PRO A 16 -17.29 6.28 -4.00
CA PRO A 16 -18.06 6.65 -5.19
C PRO A 16 -17.86 5.68 -6.36
N PHE A 17 -16.64 5.20 -6.59
CA PHE A 17 -16.35 4.26 -7.68
C PHE A 17 -17.15 2.96 -7.52
N TRP A 18 -17.10 2.36 -6.34
CA TRP A 18 -17.73 1.07 -6.06
C TRP A 18 -19.24 1.15 -5.87
N THR A 19 -19.77 2.23 -5.28
CA THR A 19 -21.21 2.33 -4.98
C THR A 19 -22.01 3.04 -6.06
N GLU A 20 -21.37 3.82 -6.94
CA GLU A 20 -22.06 4.60 -7.97
C GLU A 20 -21.58 4.25 -9.38
N VAL A 21 -20.27 4.31 -9.64
CA VAL A 21 -19.72 4.14 -11.00
C VAL A 21 -19.90 2.70 -11.50
N VAL A 22 -19.48 1.70 -10.72
CA VAL A 22 -19.56 0.28 -11.11
C VAL A 22 -21.02 -0.17 -11.32
N PRO A 23 -21.98 0.11 -10.41
CA PRO A 23 -23.38 -0.22 -10.64
C PRO A 23 -23.95 0.46 -11.89
N ARG A 24 -23.61 1.74 -12.13
CA ARG A 24 -24.06 2.48 -13.32
C ARG A 24 -23.49 1.90 -14.61
N LEU A 25 -22.20 1.62 -14.68
CA LEU A 25 -21.55 1.07 -15.88
C LEU A 25 -21.93 -0.38 -16.17
N SER A 26 -22.38 -1.11 -15.15
CA SER A 26 -22.81 -2.50 -15.30
C SER A 26 -24.32 -2.66 -15.50
N ASP A 27 -25.09 -1.58 -15.65
CA ASP A 27 -26.55 -1.59 -15.68
C ASP A 27 -27.16 -2.35 -14.47
N GLY A 28 -26.55 -2.21 -13.29
CA GLY A 28 -26.94 -2.89 -12.06
C GLY A 28 -26.66 -4.40 -12.02
N LYS A 29 -25.95 -4.96 -13.01
CA LYS A 29 -25.56 -6.38 -13.02
C LYS A 29 -24.53 -6.70 -11.96
N ILE A 30 -23.64 -5.76 -11.64
CA ILE A 30 -22.68 -5.90 -10.55
C ILE A 30 -23.27 -5.27 -9.29
N LYS A 31 -23.53 -6.10 -8.28
CA LYS A 31 -23.94 -5.66 -6.94
C LYS A 31 -22.72 -5.60 -6.04
N VAL A 32 -22.48 -4.45 -5.44
CA VAL A 32 -21.28 -4.21 -4.63
C VAL A 32 -21.63 -4.16 -3.15
N LYS A 33 -20.90 -4.92 -2.35
CA LYS A 33 -20.85 -4.77 -0.89
C LYS A 33 -19.45 -4.33 -0.51
N LEU A 34 -19.33 -3.06 -0.12
CA LEU A 34 -18.06 -2.44 0.24
C LEU A 34 -17.81 -2.58 1.76
N SER A 35 -16.56 -2.81 2.13
CA SER A 35 -16.08 -2.78 3.52
C SER A 35 -14.61 -2.36 3.51
N SER A 36 -14.20 -1.58 4.50
CA SER A 36 -12.80 -1.16 4.68
C SER A 36 -12.03 -2.14 5.57
N ILE A 37 -10.71 -2.19 5.43
CA ILE A 37 -9.86 -2.94 6.40
C ILE A 37 -10.00 -2.42 7.84
N THR A 38 -10.33 -1.14 8.02
CA THR A 38 -10.54 -0.52 9.33
C THR A 38 -11.78 -1.10 10.00
N GLU A 39 -12.89 -1.20 9.28
CA GLU A 39 -14.14 -1.80 9.79
C GLU A 39 -13.96 -3.28 10.12
N LEU A 40 -13.13 -3.98 9.34
CA LEU A 40 -12.92 -5.42 9.48
C LEU A 40 -11.83 -5.78 10.50
N GLY A 41 -11.01 -4.82 10.94
CA GLY A 41 -9.86 -5.07 11.81
C GLY A 41 -8.82 -6.00 11.19
N VAL A 42 -8.70 -6.00 9.86
CA VAL A 42 -7.83 -6.90 9.11
C VAL A 42 -6.51 -6.20 8.75
N PRO A 43 -5.34 -6.83 8.97
CA PRO A 43 -4.06 -6.28 8.51
C PRO A 43 -4.00 -6.19 6.99
N GLY A 44 -3.47 -5.08 6.45
CA GLY A 44 -3.34 -4.87 5.00
C GLY A 44 -2.55 -5.99 4.28
N SER A 45 -1.60 -6.62 4.96
CA SER A 45 -0.82 -7.76 4.42
C SER A 45 -1.67 -9.01 4.13
N GLN A 46 -2.88 -9.12 4.71
CA GLN A 46 -3.79 -10.25 4.50
C GLN A 46 -4.74 -10.05 3.31
N MET A 47 -4.77 -8.87 2.68
CA MET A 47 -5.79 -8.56 1.68
C MET A 47 -5.74 -9.47 0.46
N ILE A 48 -4.54 -9.78 -0.05
CA ILE A 48 -4.37 -10.73 -1.17
C ILE A 48 -4.82 -12.14 -0.77
N LYS A 49 -4.58 -12.56 0.48
CA LYS A 49 -5.02 -13.87 0.98
C LYS A 49 -6.55 -13.96 1.07
N LEU A 50 -7.22 -12.87 1.42
CA LEU A 50 -8.68 -12.81 1.46
C LEU A 50 -9.33 -12.86 0.07
N VAL A 51 -8.66 -12.32 -0.95
CA VAL A 51 -9.10 -12.50 -2.35
C VAL A 51 -8.88 -13.95 -2.78
N ARG A 52 -7.69 -14.50 -2.51
CA ARG A 52 -7.33 -15.89 -2.81
C ARG A 52 -8.31 -16.89 -2.18
N SER A 53 -8.81 -16.65 -0.97
CA SER A 53 -9.75 -17.55 -0.30
C SER A 53 -11.19 -17.41 -0.78
N GLY A 54 -11.49 -16.45 -1.66
CA GLY A 54 -12.83 -16.16 -2.14
C GLY A 54 -13.74 -15.47 -1.12
N VAL A 55 -13.18 -14.99 0.00
CA VAL A 55 -13.94 -14.19 0.98
C VAL A 55 -14.30 -12.82 0.38
N TYR A 56 -13.43 -12.27 -0.46
CA TYR A 56 -13.69 -11.07 -1.26
C TYR A 56 -13.35 -11.30 -2.73
N ASP A 57 -14.18 -10.82 -3.65
CA ASP A 57 -13.91 -10.92 -5.08
C ASP A 57 -12.83 -9.94 -5.55
N VAL A 58 -12.78 -8.76 -4.92
CA VAL A 58 -11.82 -7.68 -5.23
C VAL A 58 -11.31 -7.05 -3.95
N ALA A 59 -10.02 -6.74 -3.90
CA ALA A 59 -9.40 -5.96 -2.84
C ALA A 59 -8.55 -4.83 -3.41
N ASP A 60 -8.70 -3.64 -2.84
CA ASP A 60 -7.80 -2.50 -3.01
C ASP A 60 -6.75 -2.52 -1.88
N THR A 61 -5.46 -2.54 -2.22
CA THR A 61 -4.39 -2.70 -1.23
C THR A 61 -3.10 -2.01 -1.65
N VAL A 62 -2.30 -1.60 -0.66
CA VAL A 62 -0.90 -1.24 -0.88
C VAL A 62 -0.12 -2.52 -1.16
N ALA A 63 0.31 -2.70 -2.40
CA ALA A 63 0.91 -3.95 -2.88
C ALA A 63 2.08 -4.44 -1.98
N SER A 64 2.96 -3.55 -1.55
CA SER A 64 4.14 -3.88 -0.74
C SER A 64 3.81 -4.34 0.69
N TYR A 65 2.57 -4.18 1.19
CA TYR A 65 2.16 -4.80 2.46
C TYR A 65 2.24 -6.33 2.42
N ALA A 66 2.12 -6.93 1.23
CA ALA A 66 2.28 -8.36 1.02
C ALA A 66 3.69 -8.73 0.55
N GLY A 67 4.65 -7.81 0.59
CA GLY A 67 6.03 -8.03 0.13
C GLY A 67 6.78 -9.12 0.91
N GLU A 68 6.43 -9.38 2.17
CA GLU A 68 6.97 -10.52 2.93
C GLU A 68 6.63 -11.88 2.30
N ASP A 69 5.38 -12.07 1.87
CA ASP A 69 4.90 -13.31 1.27
C ASP A 69 5.18 -13.38 -0.25
N ILE A 70 5.03 -12.24 -0.94
CA ILE A 70 5.12 -12.10 -2.39
C ILE A 70 6.12 -10.99 -2.72
N LYS A 71 7.41 -11.30 -2.55
CA LYS A 71 8.55 -10.38 -2.69
C LYS A 71 8.59 -9.52 -3.95
N VAL A 72 8.01 -9.98 -5.07
CA VAL A 72 7.94 -9.19 -6.31
C VAL A 72 7.17 -7.88 -6.14
N LEU A 73 6.27 -7.80 -5.15
CA LEU A 73 5.46 -6.61 -4.88
C LEU A 73 6.28 -5.45 -4.29
N ASP A 74 7.41 -5.76 -3.64
CA ASP A 74 8.35 -4.73 -3.14
C ASP A 74 9.01 -3.96 -4.29
N ALA A 75 9.03 -4.50 -5.52
CA ALA A 75 9.63 -3.85 -6.67
C ALA A 75 8.93 -2.54 -7.09
N LEU A 76 7.70 -2.32 -6.64
CA LEU A 76 6.96 -1.08 -6.91
C LEU A 76 7.40 0.07 -6.00
N ASP A 77 8.08 -0.21 -4.88
CA ASP A 77 8.38 0.76 -3.82
C ASP A 77 9.88 0.96 -3.56
N ILE A 78 10.75 0.60 -4.52
CA ILE A 78 12.21 0.69 -4.36
C ILE A 78 12.64 2.15 -4.08
N SER A 79 13.23 2.35 -2.90
CA SER A 79 13.64 3.68 -2.43
C SER A 79 14.64 4.34 -3.39
N GLY A 80 14.30 5.54 -3.86
CA GLY A 80 15.14 6.36 -4.74
C GLY A 80 15.12 5.98 -6.23
N VAL A 81 14.36 4.95 -6.65
CA VAL A 81 14.32 4.53 -8.05
C VAL A 81 13.34 5.35 -8.89
N SER A 82 12.17 5.68 -8.33
CA SER A 82 11.09 6.33 -9.07
C SER A 82 10.64 7.64 -8.39
N PRO A 83 11.43 8.73 -8.50
CA PRO A 83 11.14 9.99 -7.80
C PRO A 83 10.02 10.82 -8.42
N THR A 84 9.68 10.59 -9.70
CA THR A 84 8.61 11.31 -10.41
C THR A 84 7.43 10.40 -10.74
N ILE A 85 6.26 10.98 -11.06
CA ILE A 85 5.08 10.22 -11.47
C ILE A 85 5.35 9.50 -12.81
N GLU A 86 6.13 10.10 -13.69
CA GLU A 86 6.58 9.52 -14.95
C GLU A 86 7.44 8.28 -14.69
N ASP A 87 8.44 8.37 -13.81
CA ASP A 87 9.28 7.23 -13.43
C ASP A 87 8.47 6.10 -12.79
N ILE A 88 7.51 6.45 -11.92
CA ILE A 88 6.63 5.46 -11.28
C ILE A 88 5.80 4.73 -12.34
N ARG A 89 5.27 5.44 -13.33
CA ARG A 89 4.49 4.83 -14.42
C ARG A 89 5.36 3.90 -15.26
N GLU A 90 6.55 4.33 -15.65
CA GLU A 90 7.46 3.52 -16.47
C GLU A 90 7.91 2.25 -15.73
N THR A 91 8.35 2.40 -14.48
CA THR A 91 8.81 1.27 -13.65
C THR A 91 7.68 0.29 -13.33
N THR A 92 6.49 0.80 -12.98
CA THR A 92 5.31 -0.05 -12.76
C THR A 92 4.94 -0.81 -14.03
N ALA A 93 4.90 -0.15 -15.18
CA ALA A 93 4.57 -0.79 -16.45
C ALA A 93 5.59 -1.88 -16.83
N ALA A 94 6.88 -1.62 -16.61
CA ALA A 94 7.95 -2.58 -16.87
C ALA A 94 7.84 -3.83 -15.98
N PHE A 95 7.44 -3.68 -14.72
CA PHE A 95 7.38 -4.78 -13.75
C PHE A 95 6.03 -5.50 -13.69
N MET A 96 4.95 -4.86 -14.15
CA MET A 96 3.59 -5.42 -14.10
C MET A 96 3.46 -6.83 -14.69
N PRO A 97 4.13 -7.20 -15.80
CA PRO A 97 4.07 -8.57 -16.31
C PRO A 97 4.60 -9.61 -15.31
N VAL A 98 5.68 -9.29 -14.59
CA VAL A 98 6.30 -10.16 -13.58
C VAL A 98 5.39 -10.28 -12.35
N ILE A 99 4.80 -9.17 -11.93
CA ILE A 99 3.83 -9.11 -10.83
C ILE A 99 2.60 -9.96 -11.15
N GLN A 100 1.99 -9.76 -12.32
CA GLN A 100 0.81 -10.51 -12.76
C GLN A 100 1.06 -12.01 -12.85
N LYS A 101 2.21 -12.41 -13.43
CA LYS A 101 2.60 -13.82 -13.47
C LYS A 101 2.70 -14.40 -12.05
N THR A 102 3.39 -13.70 -11.15
CA THR A 102 3.59 -14.16 -9.77
C THR A 102 2.28 -14.24 -9.00
N LEU A 103 1.38 -13.27 -9.15
CA LEU A 103 0.07 -13.27 -8.48
C LEU A 103 -0.80 -14.42 -8.98
N ARG A 104 -0.81 -14.69 -10.29
CA ARG A 104 -1.52 -15.86 -10.84
C ARG A 104 -0.98 -17.17 -10.28
N GLU A 105 0.34 -17.33 -10.24
CA GLU A 105 0.99 -18.56 -9.77
C GLU A 105 0.87 -18.77 -8.25
N LYS A 106 1.04 -17.71 -7.45
CA LYS A 106 1.11 -17.82 -5.98
C LYS A 106 -0.22 -17.57 -5.27
N ALA A 107 -1.06 -16.71 -5.84
CA ALA A 107 -2.28 -16.24 -5.21
C ALA A 107 -3.55 -16.60 -6.00
N GLY A 108 -3.44 -16.99 -7.27
CA GLY A 108 -4.62 -17.19 -8.14
C GLY A 108 -5.39 -15.89 -8.36
N THR A 109 -4.72 -14.74 -8.24
CA THR A 109 -5.31 -13.40 -8.39
C THR A 109 -4.64 -12.63 -9.52
N GLU A 110 -5.25 -11.53 -9.94
CA GLU A 110 -4.69 -10.61 -10.92
C GLU A 110 -4.92 -9.16 -10.52
N VAL A 111 -4.01 -8.28 -10.97
CA VAL A 111 -4.15 -6.83 -10.80
C VAL A 111 -5.13 -6.32 -11.85
N LEU A 112 -6.20 -5.65 -11.41
CA LEU A 112 -7.18 -5.01 -12.29
C LEU A 112 -6.78 -3.57 -12.64
N ALA A 113 -6.18 -2.87 -11.69
CA ALA A 113 -5.69 -1.50 -11.84
C ALA A 113 -4.58 -1.23 -10.81
N SER A 114 -3.73 -0.25 -11.11
CA SER A 114 -2.69 0.24 -10.21
C SER A 114 -2.60 1.75 -10.32
N TRP A 115 -2.42 2.43 -9.21
CA TRP A 115 -2.21 3.87 -9.15
C TRP A 115 -1.17 4.21 -8.07
N PRO A 116 -0.42 5.31 -8.23
CA PRO A 116 0.50 5.74 -7.19
C PRO A 116 -0.27 6.30 -5.99
N THR A 117 0.22 6.01 -4.80
CA THR A 117 -0.15 6.76 -3.59
C THR A 117 0.65 8.06 -3.51
N THR A 118 0.27 8.96 -2.59
CA THR A 118 1.00 10.21 -2.33
C THR A 118 2.50 9.97 -2.12
N GLY A 119 3.34 10.92 -2.55
CA GLY A 119 4.79 10.85 -2.38
C GLY A 119 5.19 10.58 -0.93
N LEU A 120 6.11 9.63 -0.74
CA LEU A 120 6.60 9.24 0.58
C LEU A 120 7.60 10.28 1.10
N VAL A 121 7.29 10.81 2.28
CA VAL A 121 8.15 11.76 3.01
C VAL A 121 8.38 11.28 4.43
N PHE A 122 9.50 11.69 5.02
CA PHE A 122 9.71 11.51 6.45
C PHE A 122 8.92 12.55 7.24
N TRP A 123 8.12 12.06 8.19
CA TRP A 123 7.45 12.89 9.18
C TRP A 123 8.32 12.89 10.44
N CYS A 124 8.98 14.02 10.70
CA CYS A 124 9.99 14.12 11.74
C CYS A 124 9.50 14.97 12.92
N GLN A 125 9.73 14.50 14.15
CA GLN A 125 9.53 15.30 15.38
C GLN A 125 10.66 16.31 15.60
N SER A 126 11.88 15.99 15.15
CA SER A 126 13.06 16.83 15.23
C SER A 126 13.49 17.26 13.83
N GLU A 127 14.26 18.33 13.75
CA GLU A 127 14.87 18.75 12.48
C GLU A 127 15.74 17.63 11.87
N VAL A 128 15.60 17.44 10.56
CA VAL A 128 16.36 16.50 9.72
C VAL A 128 16.67 17.26 8.43
N THR A 129 17.94 17.54 8.18
CA THR A 129 18.39 18.34 7.02
C THR A 129 19.18 17.53 6.00
N LYS A 130 19.69 16.36 6.42
CA LYS A 130 20.47 15.43 5.59
C LYS A 130 20.20 13.99 6.02
N LEU A 131 20.46 13.04 5.12
CA LEU A 131 20.19 11.61 5.36
C LEU A 131 20.93 11.04 6.59
N SER A 132 22.15 11.52 6.87
CA SER A 132 22.92 11.08 8.05
C SER A 132 22.24 11.43 9.37
N ASP A 133 21.31 12.40 9.38
CA ASP A 133 20.58 12.76 10.60
C ASP A 133 19.60 11.66 11.02
N LEU A 134 19.32 10.66 10.17
CA LEU A 134 18.51 9.49 10.53
C LEU A 134 19.28 8.46 11.37
N GLN A 135 20.59 8.59 11.51
CA GLN A 135 21.39 7.65 12.30
C GLN A 135 20.93 7.61 13.76
N GLY A 136 20.66 6.41 14.27
CA GLY A 136 20.17 6.17 15.62
C GLY A 136 18.72 6.61 15.86
N LYS A 137 18.03 7.22 14.88
CA LYS A 137 16.61 7.57 15.00
C LYS A 137 15.74 6.34 14.77
N THR A 138 14.68 6.25 15.56
CA THR A 138 13.62 5.27 15.34
C THR A 138 12.65 5.82 14.29
N VAL A 139 12.38 5.07 13.23
CA VAL A 139 11.51 5.52 12.14
C VAL A 139 10.47 4.44 11.84
N ARG A 140 9.19 4.82 11.86
CA ARG A 140 8.11 3.91 11.45
C ARG A 140 8.18 3.69 9.93
N VAL A 141 8.08 2.43 9.52
CA VAL A 141 8.03 1.98 8.12
C VAL A 141 6.85 1.02 7.93
N PHE A 142 6.51 0.71 6.69
CA PHE A 142 5.36 -0.14 6.39
C PHE A 142 5.65 -1.31 5.44
N ASN A 143 6.86 -1.38 4.88
CA ASN A 143 7.33 -2.47 4.04
C ASN A 143 8.83 -2.73 4.27
N GLY A 144 9.32 -3.84 3.71
CA GLY A 144 10.73 -4.22 3.86
C GLY A 144 11.69 -3.25 3.17
N VAL A 145 11.29 -2.68 2.03
CA VAL A 145 12.13 -1.75 1.28
C VAL A 145 12.49 -0.50 2.08
N LEU A 146 11.51 0.09 2.76
CA LEU A 146 11.73 1.24 3.63
C LEU A 146 12.52 0.85 4.88
N ALA A 147 12.31 -0.36 5.40
CA ALA A 147 13.10 -0.88 6.51
C ALA A 147 14.58 -0.98 6.14
N ASP A 148 14.88 -1.50 4.94
CA ASP A 148 16.24 -1.59 4.40
C ASP A 148 16.84 -0.21 4.18
N PHE A 149 16.05 0.74 3.63
CA PHE A 149 16.50 2.11 3.43
C PHE A 149 16.88 2.80 4.74
N VAL A 150 16.01 2.75 5.76
CA VAL A 150 16.27 3.34 7.08
C VAL A 150 17.47 2.67 7.76
N SER A 151 17.55 1.34 7.71
CA SER A 151 18.67 0.58 8.30
C SER A 151 20.00 0.91 7.60
N GLY A 152 19.98 1.03 6.27
CA GLY A 152 21.16 1.41 5.48
C GLY A 152 21.69 2.81 5.81
N LEU A 153 20.84 3.70 6.33
CA LEU A 153 21.22 5.02 6.84
C LEU A 153 21.61 5.01 8.33
N GLY A 154 21.66 3.84 8.96
CA GLY A 154 22.00 3.67 10.39
C GLY A 154 20.85 4.01 11.35
N GLY A 155 19.62 4.16 10.84
CA GLY A 155 18.42 4.30 11.66
C GLY A 155 17.89 2.95 12.15
N SER A 156 16.85 2.99 12.99
CA SER A 156 16.16 1.81 13.51
C SER A 156 14.72 1.78 12.97
N PRO A 157 14.40 0.96 11.95
CA PRO A 157 13.05 0.88 11.43
C PRO A 157 12.12 0.14 12.41
N VAL A 158 10.87 0.60 12.51
CA VAL A 158 9.79 -0.08 13.22
C VAL A 158 8.66 -0.33 12.23
N SER A 159 8.41 -1.60 11.90
CA SER A 159 7.34 -1.99 10.98
C SER A 159 5.98 -1.86 11.67
N MET A 160 5.08 -1.08 11.07
CA MET A 160 3.72 -0.88 11.58
C MET A 160 2.79 -0.48 10.43
N PRO A 161 1.59 -1.08 10.27
CA PRO A 161 0.59 -0.65 9.30
C PRO A 161 0.07 0.78 9.56
N PHE A 162 -0.40 1.47 8.52
CA PHE A 162 -0.84 2.87 8.66
C PHE A 162 -2.01 3.02 9.64
N ALA A 163 -2.96 2.07 9.61
CA ALA A 163 -4.14 2.07 10.49
C ALA A 163 -3.80 1.88 11.98
N GLU A 164 -2.61 1.36 12.30
CA GLU A 164 -2.15 1.12 13.68
C GLU A 164 -1.34 2.30 14.25
N MET A 165 -1.12 3.35 13.45
CA MET A 165 -0.50 4.57 13.97
C MET A 165 -1.46 5.21 14.99
N ALA A 166 -1.11 5.12 16.27
CA ALA A 166 -1.71 5.95 17.31
C ALA A 166 -1.53 7.43 16.95
N ARG A 167 -2.41 8.30 17.48
CA ARG A 167 -2.37 9.77 17.26
C ARG A 167 -0.93 10.29 17.12
N PRO A 168 -0.64 11.12 16.10
CA PRO A 168 0.72 11.48 15.77
C PRO A 168 1.37 12.13 16.97
N CYS A 169 2.50 11.55 17.41
CA CYS A 169 3.47 12.13 18.32
C CYS A 169 2.83 12.81 19.55
N SER A 170 2.66 12.08 20.65
CA SER A 170 2.49 12.75 21.95
C SER A 170 3.67 13.70 22.12
N ALA A 171 3.38 15.01 22.16
CA ALA A 171 4.35 16.02 22.52
C ALA A 171 4.93 15.64 23.88
N ALA A 172 6.21 15.31 23.88
CA ALA A 172 7.04 15.33 25.07
C ALA A 172 7.80 16.66 25.06
#